data_AF-A0A9D3UJP3-F1
#
_entry.id   AF-A0A9D3UJP3-F1
#
_cell.length_a   1.000
_cell.length_b   1.000
_cell.length_c   1.000
_cell.angle_alpha   90.00
_cell.angle_beta   90.00
_cell.angle_gamma   90.00
#
_symmetry.space_group_name_H-M   'P 1'
#
loop_
_entity.id
_entity.type
_entity.pdbx_description
1 polymer ?
#
loop_
_entity_poly.entity_id
_entity_poly.type
_entity_poly.pdbx_seq_one_letter_code
_entity_poly.pdbx_strand_id
1 'polypeptide(L)'
;MEQNIRERLDRGVANNAWLQQFPKFSLRHLPHSVSDHCPLFIETEEISRRSSDRFRFEALWVGEKSCEAEIKRLWEGSFGSFVSRMKSLADGLKIWGKRIRNERGRGVKRLNRKLEELNCGEKDGQIVSKSKEIENIAQVYFSDLFTTRGIGDLNHILSGINHCVSDNMNQALVASYKEVEIVEALKGMGPTKASKADGFPAIFYQKFWYIIGKDVCDFCLDILNNGYSLKDI
;
A
#
# COMPACT_ATOMS: atom_id res chain seq x y z
N MET A 1 40.72 28.07 14.51
CA MET A 1 39.41 28.17 13.84
C MET A 1 39.48 27.32 12.60
N GLU A 2 38.96 26.10 12.67
CA GLU A 2 38.88 25.20 11.52
C GLU A 2 37.81 25.73 10.55
N GLN A 3 38.20 25.98 9.30
CA GLN A 3 37.27 26.35 8.24
C GLN A 3 36.56 25.07 7.77
N ASN A 4 35.27 24.95 8.10
CA ASN A 4 34.42 23.86 7.63
C ASN A 4 34.21 23.98 6.10
N ILE A 5 34.91 23.16 5.32
CA ILE A 5 34.63 22.95 3.90
C ILE A 5 33.35 22.10 3.80
N ARG A 6 32.34 22.59 3.08
CA ARG A 6 31.10 21.85 2.81
C ARG A 6 31.10 21.41 1.36
N GLU A 7 30.97 20.11 1.12
CA GLU A 7 30.89 19.53 -0.22
C GLU A 7 29.45 19.11 -0.55
N ARG A 8 29.03 19.27 -1.81
CA ARG A 8 27.68 18.94 -2.29
C ARG A 8 27.69 17.57 -2.98
N LEU A 9 27.29 16.52 -2.25
CA LEU A 9 27.32 15.14 -2.73
C LEU A 9 26.09 14.76 -3.59
N ASP A 10 24.91 15.31 -3.29
CA ASP A 10 23.67 14.90 -3.95
C ASP A 10 23.38 15.68 -5.25
N ARG A 11 23.39 14.97 -6.39
CA ARG A 11 23.15 15.52 -7.74
C ARG A 11 22.08 14.72 -8.47
N GLY A 12 21.15 15.42 -9.13
CA GLY A 12 20.17 14.83 -10.04
C GLY A 12 20.63 15.01 -11.49
N VAL A 13 20.52 13.96 -12.30
CA VAL A 13 20.88 13.97 -13.73
C VAL A 13 19.67 13.58 -14.57
N ALA A 14 19.41 14.35 -15.62
CA ALA A 14 18.31 14.11 -16.57
C ALA A 14 18.82 14.15 -18.01
N ASN A 15 18.18 13.39 -18.90
CA ASN A 15 18.48 13.40 -20.34
C ASN A 15 17.48 14.30 -21.11
N ASN A 16 17.79 14.64 -22.35
CA ASN A 16 16.93 15.49 -23.18
C ASN A 16 15.52 14.90 -23.40
N ALA A 17 15.39 13.57 -23.44
CA ALA A 17 14.08 12.92 -23.53
C ALA A 17 13.22 13.20 -22.29
N TRP A 18 13.82 13.19 -21.10
CA TRP A 18 13.15 13.51 -19.84
C TRP A 18 12.80 15.01 -19.75
N LEU A 19 13.68 15.90 -20.19
CA LEU A 19 13.41 17.35 -20.23
C LEU A 19 12.26 17.71 -21.18
N GLN A 20 12.14 16.99 -22.31
CA GLN A 20 11.01 17.12 -23.22
C GLN A 20 9.71 16.56 -22.63
N GLN A 21 9.80 15.48 -21.86
CA GLN A 21 8.66 14.84 -21.20
C GLN A 21 8.19 15.60 -19.94
N PHE A 22 9.09 16.36 -19.31
CA PHE A 22 8.81 17.13 -18.10
C PHE A 22 9.38 18.56 -18.22
N PRO A 23 8.84 19.38 -19.14
CA PRO A 23 9.35 20.71 -19.43
C PRO A 23 9.23 21.68 -18.24
N LYS A 24 8.34 21.36 -17.30
CA LYS A 24 8.18 22.06 -16.02
C LYS A 24 8.63 21.13 -14.91
N PHE A 25 9.89 21.24 -14.51
CA PHE A 25 10.44 20.49 -13.39
C PHE A 25 11.07 21.45 -12.36
N SER A 26 11.02 21.06 -11.09
CA SER A 26 11.80 21.70 -10.02
C SER A 26 12.55 20.65 -9.23
N LEU A 27 13.86 20.84 -9.08
CA LEU A 27 14.71 20.01 -8.22
C LEU A 27 15.00 20.80 -6.94
N ARG A 28 14.69 20.23 -5.78
CA ARG A 28 14.96 20.84 -4.47
C ARG A 28 15.67 19.86 -3.57
N HIS A 29 16.68 20.31 -2.85
CA HIS A 29 17.32 19.56 -1.78
C HIS A 29 16.45 19.67 -0.53
N LEU A 30 15.95 18.54 -0.04
CA LEU A 30 15.21 18.53 1.21
C LEU A 30 16.18 18.67 2.38
N PRO A 31 15.80 19.42 3.43
CA PRO A 31 16.65 19.59 4.59
C PRO A 31 16.95 18.24 5.25
N HIS A 32 18.23 17.98 5.52
CA HIS A 32 18.66 16.86 6.33
C HIS A 32 18.77 17.30 7.80
N SER A 33 18.42 16.43 8.74
CA SER A 33 18.56 16.72 10.17
C SER A 33 19.64 15.90 10.87
N VAL A 34 19.91 14.67 10.39
CA VAL A 34 20.79 13.69 11.05
C VAL A 34 21.68 12.87 10.09
N SER A 35 21.51 13.06 8.78
CA SER A 35 22.29 12.39 7.73
C SER A 35 23.07 13.45 6.96
N ASP A 36 24.29 13.18 6.55
CA ASP A 36 25.06 14.01 5.61
C ASP A 36 24.53 13.94 4.16
N HIS A 37 23.56 13.08 3.91
CA HIS A 37 22.83 13.00 2.64
C HIS A 37 21.59 13.91 2.63
N CYS A 38 21.50 14.81 1.66
CA CYS A 38 20.34 15.65 1.36
C CYS A 38 19.43 14.95 0.34
N PRO A 39 18.20 14.53 0.70
CA PRO A 39 17.29 13.93 -0.26
C PRO A 39 16.95 14.89 -1.40
N LEU A 40 17.09 14.43 -2.64
CA LEU A 40 16.69 15.19 -3.82
C LEU A 40 15.20 14.99 -4.09
N PHE A 41 14.44 16.09 -4.08
CA PHE A 41 13.04 16.12 -4.46
C PHE A 41 12.90 16.70 -5.86
N ILE A 42 12.50 15.86 -6.81
CA ILE A 42 12.19 16.28 -8.18
C ILE A 42 10.66 16.35 -8.30
N GLU A 43 10.14 17.55 -8.48
CA GLU A 43 8.73 17.80 -8.79
C GLU A 43 8.61 18.09 -10.27
N THR A 44 7.99 17.17 -11.04
CA THR A 44 7.59 17.42 -12.43
C THR A 44 6.12 17.80 -12.46
N GLU A 45 5.78 18.90 -13.11
CA GLU A 45 4.41 19.44 -13.15
C GLU A 45 3.45 18.65 -14.08
N GLU A 46 3.75 17.39 -14.39
CA GLU A 46 2.84 16.48 -15.08
C GLU A 46 2.53 15.18 -14.33
N ILE A 47 2.65 15.20 -13.00
CA ILE A 47 1.77 14.36 -12.21
C ILE A 47 0.57 15.25 -11.92
N SER A 48 -0.46 15.19 -12.79
CA SER A 48 -1.84 15.35 -12.29
C SER A 48 -1.82 14.57 -10.99
N ARG A 49 -1.93 15.24 -9.84
CA ARG A 49 -2.00 14.54 -8.57
C ARG A 49 -3.28 13.75 -8.71
N ARG A 50 -3.19 12.54 -9.27
CA ARG A 50 -4.13 11.47 -9.06
C ARG A 50 -3.90 11.22 -7.58
N SER A 51 -4.51 12.08 -6.75
CA SER A 51 -4.91 11.67 -5.43
C SER A 51 -5.65 10.39 -5.74
N SER A 52 -5.02 9.25 -5.45
CA SER A 52 -5.68 7.98 -5.61
C SER A 52 -6.96 8.14 -4.83
N ASP A 53 -8.08 8.29 -5.55
CA ASP A 53 -9.37 8.47 -4.90
C ASP A 53 -9.79 7.19 -4.18
N ARG A 54 -9.04 6.10 -4.44
CA ARG A 54 -9.14 4.87 -3.67
C ARG A 54 -8.64 5.08 -2.26
N PHE A 55 -9.52 4.76 -1.32
CA PHE A 55 -9.22 4.65 0.08
C PHE A 55 -8.11 3.61 0.33
N ARG A 56 -7.24 3.93 1.29
CA ARG A 56 -6.30 3.00 1.89
C ARG A 56 -6.13 3.38 3.35
N PHE A 57 -6.34 2.43 4.24
CA PHE A 57 -6.06 2.58 5.65
C PHE A 57 -4.54 2.64 5.85
N GLU A 58 -4.04 3.70 6.48
CA GLU A 58 -2.62 3.80 6.81
C GLU A 58 -2.34 3.08 8.13
N ALA A 59 -1.41 2.14 8.16
CA ALA A 59 -1.07 1.41 9.38
C ALA A 59 -0.65 2.33 10.55
N LEU A 60 -0.08 3.51 10.24
CA LEU A 60 0.25 4.54 11.23
C LEU A 60 -0.97 5.07 11.99
N TRP A 61 -2.18 4.99 11.40
CA TRP A 61 -3.40 5.45 12.05
C TRP A 61 -3.72 4.68 13.33
N VAL A 62 -3.26 3.43 13.45
CA VAL A 62 -3.39 2.63 14.68
C VAL A 62 -2.71 3.30 15.88
N GLY A 63 -1.68 4.11 15.65
CA GLY A 63 -1.02 4.89 16.69
C GLY A 63 -1.70 6.21 17.05
N GLU A 64 -2.72 6.63 16.31
CA GLU A 64 -3.43 7.88 16.59
C GLU A 64 -4.43 7.69 17.73
N LYS A 65 -4.32 8.54 18.75
CA LYS A 65 -5.21 8.53 19.92
C LYS A 65 -6.70 8.61 19.57
N SER A 66 -7.03 9.25 18.44
CA SER A 66 -8.42 9.44 17.98
C SER A 66 -8.90 8.41 16.95
N CYS A 67 -8.04 7.49 16.49
CA CYS A 67 -8.39 6.54 15.43
C CYS A 67 -9.50 5.59 15.88
N GLU A 68 -9.33 4.96 17.03
CA GLU A 68 -10.30 4.01 17.58
C GLU A 68 -11.67 4.63 17.79
N ALA A 69 -11.72 5.81 18.43
CA ALA A 69 -12.97 6.53 18.67
C ALA A 69 -13.67 6.90 17.35
N GLU A 70 -12.91 7.27 16.32
CA GLU A 70 -13.48 7.57 15.01
C GLU A 70 -14.02 6.32 14.31
N ILE A 71 -13.30 5.19 14.34
CA ILE A 71 -13.77 3.92 13.78
C ILE A 71 -15.06 3.48 14.45
N LYS A 72 -15.10 3.52 15.79
CA LYS A 72 -16.29 3.16 16.56
C LYS A 72 -17.49 4.06 16.19
N ARG A 73 -17.28 5.38 16.17
CA ARG A 73 -18.31 6.36 15.78
C ARG A 73 -18.85 6.13 14.36
N LEU A 74 -17.95 5.87 13.40
CA LEU A 74 -18.33 5.61 12.01
C LEU A 74 -19.05 4.27 11.85
N TRP A 75 -18.62 3.23 12.58
CA TRP A 75 -19.22 1.90 12.51
C TRP A 75 -20.61 1.85 13.14
N GLU A 76 -20.77 2.43 14.32
CA GLU A 76 -22.05 2.50 15.05
C GLU A 76 -23.07 3.42 14.35
N GLY A 77 -22.59 4.46 13.66
CA GLY A 77 -23.44 5.34 12.86
C GLY A 77 -23.77 4.84 11.44
N SER A 78 -23.27 3.65 11.07
CA SER A 78 -23.50 3.06 9.74
C SER A 78 -24.63 2.04 9.77
N PHE A 79 -25.40 1.98 8.68
CA PHE A 79 -26.54 1.07 8.53
C PHE A 79 -26.48 0.37 7.16
N GLY A 80 -27.21 -0.74 7.02
CA GLY A 80 -27.27 -1.52 5.78
C GLY A 80 -26.39 -2.77 5.81
N SER A 81 -26.12 -3.34 4.63
CA SER A 81 -25.29 -4.54 4.48
C SER A 81 -23.86 -4.32 4.99
N PHE A 82 -23.17 -5.40 5.34
CA PHE A 82 -21.76 -5.35 5.75
C PHE A 82 -20.90 -4.55 4.73
N VAL A 83 -21.10 -4.81 3.44
CA VAL A 83 -20.41 -4.12 2.34
C VAL A 83 -20.69 -2.60 2.37
N SER A 84 -21.95 -2.21 2.58
CA SER A 84 -22.35 -0.81 2.67
C SER A 84 -21.70 -0.12 3.88
N ARG A 85 -21.68 -0.78 5.04
CA ARG A 85 -21.05 -0.28 6.27
C ARG A 85 -19.54 -0.13 6.12
N MET A 86 -18.88 -1.12 5.51
CA MET A 86 -17.45 -1.05 5.19
C MET A 86 -17.10 0.10 4.24
N LYS A 87 -17.96 0.35 3.25
CA LYS A 87 -17.80 1.49 2.33
C LYS A 87 -17.97 2.83 3.06
N SER A 88 -19.01 2.97 3.89
CA SER A 88 -19.21 4.18 4.71
C SER A 88 -18.05 4.42 5.67
N LEU A 89 -17.50 3.35 6.27
CA LEU A 89 -16.33 3.43 7.12
C LEU A 89 -15.09 3.90 6.34
N ALA A 90 -14.85 3.34 5.15
CA ALA A 90 -13.75 3.75 4.27
C ALA A 90 -13.85 5.24 3.89
N ASP A 91 -15.04 5.70 3.49
CA ASP A 91 -15.27 7.10 3.12
C ASP A 91 -15.08 8.05 4.32
N GLY A 92 -15.59 7.68 5.50
CA GLY A 92 -15.40 8.44 6.73
C GLY A 92 -13.92 8.53 7.14
N LEU A 93 -13.20 7.41 7.12
CA LEU A 93 -11.77 7.36 7.45
C LEU A 93 -10.91 8.10 6.43
N LYS A 94 -11.32 8.15 5.16
CA LYS A 94 -10.66 8.96 4.13
C LYS A 94 -10.72 10.46 4.47
N ILE A 95 -11.88 10.94 4.93
CA ILE A 95 -12.08 12.33 5.36
C ILE A 95 -11.28 12.61 6.64
N TRP A 96 -11.39 11.74 7.63
CA TRP A 96 -10.67 11.84 8.89
C TRP A 96 -9.14 11.86 8.66
N GLY A 97 -8.60 10.98 7.82
CA GLY A 97 -7.18 10.93 7.49
C GLY A 97 -6.68 12.20 6.80
N LYS A 98 -7.51 12.83 5.94
CA LYS A 98 -7.19 14.15 5.37
C LYS A 98 -7.11 15.23 6.46
N ARG A 99 -8.01 15.22 7.44
CA ARG A 99 -8.00 16.16 8.57
C ARG A 99 -6.72 16.03 9.41
N ILE A 100 -6.37 14.80 9.82
CA ILE A 100 -5.16 14.54 10.61
C ILE A 100 -3.89 14.97 9.87
N ARG A 101 -3.78 14.65 8.57
CA ARG A 101 -2.64 15.09 7.76
C ARG A 101 -2.54 16.62 7.65
N ASN A 102 -3.67 17.31 7.54
CA ASN A 102 -3.69 18.78 7.48
C ASN A 102 -3.29 19.42 8.81
N GLU A 103 -3.71 18.86 9.94
CA GLU A 103 -3.31 19.33 11.28
C GLU A 103 -1.79 19.18 11.48
N ARG A 104 -1.21 18.04 11.09
CA ARG A 104 0.24 17.77 11.15
C ARG A 104 1.06 18.61 10.16
N GLY A 105 0.56 18.78 8.93
CA GLY A 105 1.25 19.49 7.85
C GLY A 105 1.48 20.98 8.14
N ARG A 106 0.69 21.60 9.03
CA ARG A 106 0.91 23.00 9.46
C ARG A 106 2.24 23.18 10.21
N GLY A 107 2.68 22.19 10.96
CA GLY A 107 3.96 22.24 11.70
C GLY A 107 5.18 22.04 10.79
N VAL A 108 5.12 21.04 9.90
CA VAL A 108 6.23 20.67 8.99
C VAL A 108 6.53 21.79 7.98
N LYS A 109 5.50 22.46 7.44
CA LYS A 109 5.67 23.60 6.54
C LYS A 109 6.37 24.81 7.18
N ARG A 110 6.22 24.99 8.51
CA ARG A 110 6.85 26.11 9.23
C ARG A 110 8.35 25.88 9.45
N LEU A 111 8.76 24.63 9.68
CA LEU A 111 10.15 24.23 9.88
C LEU A 111 10.92 24.17 8.55
N ASN A 112 10.33 23.63 7.49
CA ASN A 112 10.98 23.56 6.17
C ASN A 112 11.25 24.94 5.55
N ARG A 113 10.34 25.91 5.71
CA ARG A 113 10.55 27.30 5.24
C ARG A 113 11.79 27.94 5.86
N LYS A 114 12.06 27.66 7.13
CA LYS A 114 13.20 28.21 7.88
C LYS A 114 14.55 27.58 7.47
N LEU A 115 14.51 26.37 6.91
CA LEU A 115 15.68 25.66 6.38
C LEU A 115 15.99 26.06 4.93
N GLU A 116 14.95 26.37 4.14
CA GLU A 116 15.11 26.88 2.76
C GLU A 116 15.72 28.29 2.72
N GLU A 117 15.44 29.14 3.72
CA GLU A 117 15.99 30.50 3.85
C GLU A 117 17.53 30.53 4.06
N LEU A 118 18.16 29.43 4.49
CA LEU A 118 19.58 29.37 4.84
C LEU A 118 20.50 28.83 3.74
N ASN A 119 19.96 28.34 2.63
CA ASN A 119 20.71 27.50 1.67
C ASN A 119 20.87 28.09 0.26
N CYS A 120 20.81 29.42 0.11
CA CYS A 120 20.89 30.07 -1.20
C CYS A 120 22.34 30.34 -1.64
N GLY A 121 22.82 29.68 -2.69
CA GLY A 121 24.11 29.92 -3.37
C GLY A 121 24.24 29.11 -4.68
N GLU A 122 24.57 29.81 -5.77
CA GLU A 122 24.43 29.42 -7.20
C GLU A 122 25.52 28.49 -7.80
N LYS A 123 25.07 27.73 -8.84
CA LYS A 123 25.59 27.41 -10.22
C LYS A 123 27.10 27.12 -10.45
N ASP A 124 27.56 26.28 -11.39
CA ASP A 124 27.08 25.66 -12.64
C ASP A 124 27.97 24.42 -12.98
N GLY A 125 27.59 23.54 -13.92
CA GLY A 125 28.49 22.49 -14.43
C GLY A 125 27.88 21.41 -15.35
N GLN A 126 28.54 21.19 -16.51
CA GLN A 126 28.14 20.44 -17.73
C GLN A 126 27.86 18.92 -17.64
N ILE A 127 27.13 18.41 -18.64
CA ILE A 127 26.54 17.05 -18.78
C ILE A 127 27.23 16.24 -19.91
N VAL A 128 27.41 14.92 -19.73
CA VAL A 128 27.71 13.91 -20.77
C VAL A 128 26.80 12.68 -20.58
N SER A 129 26.40 12.01 -21.67
CA SER A 129 25.35 10.96 -21.69
C SER A 129 25.78 9.70 -22.45
N LYS A 130 25.34 8.50 -22.00
CA LYS A 130 24.76 7.38 -22.79
C LYS A 130 24.60 6.05 -22.01
N SER A 131 23.42 5.43 -22.06
CA SER A 131 23.11 4.18 -22.80
C SER A 131 21.74 3.61 -22.44
N LYS A 132 21.00 3.12 -23.44
CA LYS A 132 19.60 2.66 -23.40
C LYS A 132 19.48 1.24 -23.96
N GLU A 133 20.26 0.32 -23.41
CA GLU A 133 20.32 -1.08 -23.86
C GLU A 133 19.89 -2.10 -22.80
N ILE A 134 19.81 -1.71 -21.52
CA ILE A 134 19.50 -2.64 -20.41
C ILE A 134 17.99 -2.95 -20.34
N GLU A 135 17.14 -2.02 -20.78
CA GLU A 135 15.68 -2.11 -20.63
C GLU A 135 15.03 -3.15 -21.57
N ASN A 136 15.61 -3.36 -22.74
CA ASN A 136 15.03 -4.23 -23.76
C ASN A 136 15.30 -5.73 -23.48
N ILE A 137 16.41 -6.04 -22.81
CA ILE A 137 16.80 -7.43 -22.48
C ILE A 137 15.87 -8.02 -21.42
N ALA A 138 15.47 -7.21 -20.42
CA ALA A 138 14.59 -7.66 -19.35
C ALA A 138 13.17 -7.99 -19.85
N GLN A 139 12.63 -7.19 -20.77
CA GLN A 139 11.29 -7.43 -21.31
C GLN A 139 11.19 -8.72 -22.12
N VAL A 140 12.19 -9.02 -22.96
CA VAL A 140 12.19 -10.23 -23.79
C VAL A 140 12.36 -11.49 -22.94
N TYR A 141 13.26 -11.46 -21.95
CA TYR A 141 13.54 -12.60 -21.09
C TYR A 141 12.31 -13.08 -20.29
N PHE A 142 11.61 -12.15 -19.64
CA PHE A 142 10.44 -12.53 -18.82
C PHE A 142 9.21 -12.86 -19.68
N SER A 143 9.10 -12.29 -20.89
CA SER A 143 8.03 -12.67 -21.81
C SER A 143 8.14 -14.12 -22.27
N ASP A 144 9.35 -14.62 -22.55
CA ASP A 144 9.56 -16.03 -22.93
C ASP A 144 9.42 -16.96 -21.71
N LEU A 145 9.90 -16.54 -20.54
CA LEU A 145 9.85 -17.32 -19.30
C LEU A 145 8.43 -17.66 -18.83
N PHE A 146 7.46 -16.77 -19.06
CA PHE A 146 6.06 -16.96 -18.65
C PHE A 146 5.14 -17.45 -19.77
N THR A 147 5.70 -17.80 -20.94
CA THR A 147 4.92 -18.38 -22.05
C THR A 147 4.88 -19.91 -21.91
N THR A 148 3.70 -20.45 -21.60
CA THR A 148 3.49 -21.88 -21.34
C THR A 148 3.66 -22.73 -22.60
N ARG A 149 4.50 -23.79 -22.55
CA ARG A 149 4.79 -24.69 -23.70
C ARG A 149 4.00 -26.00 -23.68
N GLY A 150 2.69 -25.90 -23.45
CA GLY A 150 1.75 -27.02 -23.55
C GLY A 150 1.53 -27.79 -22.25
N ILE A 151 0.32 -28.31 -22.09
CA ILE A 151 -0.13 -29.10 -20.95
C ILE A 151 0.04 -30.58 -21.33
N GLY A 152 0.96 -31.28 -20.67
CA GLY A 152 1.04 -32.75 -20.77
C GLY A 152 -0.19 -33.39 -20.13
N ASP A 153 -0.51 -34.62 -20.55
CA ASP A 153 -1.68 -35.37 -20.08
C ASP A 153 -1.64 -35.54 -18.55
N LEU A 154 -2.53 -34.83 -17.85
CA LEU A 154 -2.62 -34.80 -16.38
C LEU A 154 -2.90 -36.19 -15.79
N ASN A 155 -3.55 -37.07 -16.55
CA ASN A 155 -4.00 -38.37 -16.06
C ASN A 155 -2.82 -39.30 -15.70
N HIS A 156 -1.70 -39.20 -16.42
CA HIS A 156 -0.49 -39.98 -16.12
C HIS A 156 0.24 -39.46 -14.88
N ILE A 157 0.09 -38.17 -14.52
CA ILE A 157 0.71 -37.61 -13.31
C ILE A 157 -0.10 -38.01 -12.06
N LEU A 158 -1.42 -38.00 -12.17
CA LEU A 158 -2.32 -38.34 -11.07
C LEU A 158 -2.30 -39.84 -10.73
N SER A 159 -1.93 -40.72 -11.66
CA SER A 159 -1.87 -42.18 -11.42
C SER A 159 -0.77 -42.61 -10.43
N GLY A 160 0.24 -41.77 -10.19
CA GLY A 160 1.31 -42.01 -9.20
C GLY A 160 1.00 -41.46 -7.80
N ILE A 161 -0.11 -40.75 -7.62
CA ILE A 161 -0.46 -40.11 -6.35
C ILE A 161 -1.35 -41.07 -5.54
N ASN A 162 -0.76 -41.67 -4.50
CA ASN A 162 -1.51 -42.50 -3.56
C ASN A 162 -2.50 -41.64 -2.74
N HIS A 163 -3.67 -42.20 -2.47
CA HIS A 163 -4.71 -41.55 -1.66
C HIS A 163 -4.19 -41.28 -0.24
N CYS A 164 -3.95 -40.01 0.09
CA CYS A 164 -3.34 -39.58 1.35
C CYS A 164 -4.31 -38.89 2.31
N VAL A 165 -5.56 -38.67 1.89
CA VAL A 165 -6.60 -38.04 2.71
C VAL A 165 -7.44 -39.15 3.33
N SER A 166 -7.39 -39.32 4.65
CA SER A 166 -8.26 -40.30 5.33
C SER A 166 -9.73 -39.85 5.31
N ASP A 167 -10.67 -40.77 5.52
CA ASP A 167 -12.10 -40.42 5.61
C ASP A 167 -12.39 -39.37 6.68
N ASN A 168 -11.67 -39.41 7.81
CA ASN A 168 -11.77 -38.40 8.87
C ASN A 168 -11.26 -37.03 8.39
N MET A 169 -10.17 -37.00 7.61
CA MET A 169 -9.68 -35.76 7.01
C MET A 169 -10.69 -35.23 5.99
N ASN A 170 -11.29 -36.11 5.19
CA ASN A 170 -12.30 -35.72 4.22
C ASN A 170 -13.56 -35.16 4.90
N GLN A 171 -14.02 -35.80 5.99
CA GLN A 171 -15.13 -35.29 6.79
C GLN A 171 -14.83 -33.91 7.39
N ALA A 172 -13.60 -33.69 7.87
CA ALA A 172 -13.17 -32.39 8.37
C ALA A 172 -13.10 -31.33 7.26
N LEU A 173 -12.61 -31.70 6.07
CA LEU A 173 -12.49 -30.79 4.91
C LEU A 173 -13.84 -30.38 4.31
N VAL A 174 -14.89 -31.19 4.51
CA VAL A 174 -16.25 -30.94 4.01
C VAL A 174 -17.17 -30.36 5.10
N ALA A 175 -16.69 -30.24 6.33
CA ALA A 175 -17.46 -29.64 7.42
C ALA A 175 -17.73 -28.15 7.18
N SER A 176 -18.82 -27.64 7.75
CA SER A 176 -19.12 -26.20 7.73
C SER A 176 -18.09 -25.41 8.52
N TYR A 177 -17.76 -24.23 7.99
CA TYR A 177 -16.82 -23.30 8.59
C TYR A 177 -17.37 -22.71 9.89
N LYS A 178 -16.48 -22.43 10.84
CA LYS A 178 -16.78 -21.88 12.17
C LYS A 178 -16.10 -20.53 12.39
N GLU A 179 -16.65 -19.76 13.31
CA GLU A 179 -16.09 -18.46 13.72
C GLU A 179 -14.62 -18.57 14.19
N VAL A 180 -14.31 -19.64 14.95
CA VAL A 180 -12.95 -19.89 15.45
C VAL A 180 -11.92 -19.98 14.33
N GLU A 181 -12.28 -20.59 13.19
CA GLU A 181 -11.38 -20.76 12.05
C GLU A 181 -11.11 -19.41 11.37
N ILE A 182 -12.11 -18.53 11.30
CA ILE A 182 -11.97 -17.16 10.79
C ILE A 182 -11.01 -16.36 11.68
N VAL A 183 -11.18 -16.45 13.00
CA VAL A 183 -10.33 -15.75 13.98
C VAL A 183 -8.90 -16.26 13.93
N GLU A 184 -8.71 -17.58 13.87
CA GLU A 184 -7.39 -18.20 13.76
C GLU A 184 -6.70 -17.82 12.45
N ALA A 185 -7.42 -17.86 11.33
CA ALA A 185 -6.91 -17.43 10.04
C ALA A 185 -6.46 -15.97 10.08
N LEU A 186 -7.28 -15.06 10.63
CA LEU A 186 -6.93 -13.65 10.77
C LEU A 186 -5.70 -13.43 11.65
N LYS A 187 -5.57 -14.15 12.76
CA LYS A 187 -4.40 -14.09 13.65
C LYS A 187 -3.14 -14.65 12.99
N GLY A 188 -3.28 -15.62 12.10
CA GLY A 188 -2.18 -16.16 11.29
C GLY A 188 -1.69 -15.23 10.17
N MET A 189 -2.43 -14.16 9.85
CA MET A 189 -2.02 -13.20 8.82
C MET A 189 -0.95 -12.22 9.35
N GLY A 190 0.07 -11.95 8.53
CA GLY A 190 1.01 -10.87 8.80
C GLY A 190 0.29 -9.51 8.82
N PRO A 191 0.55 -8.61 9.80
CA PRO A 191 -0.24 -7.38 9.99
C PRO A 191 -0.28 -6.45 8.76
N THR A 192 0.83 -6.41 8.00
CA THR A 192 0.98 -5.58 6.79
C THR A 192 0.67 -6.33 5.50
N LYS A 193 0.10 -7.55 5.57
CA LYS A 193 -0.30 -8.28 4.37
C LYS A 193 -1.27 -7.43 3.53
N ALA A 194 -1.07 -7.50 2.22
CA ALA A 194 -1.64 -6.57 1.26
C ALA A 194 -3.18 -6.63 1.28
N SER A 195 -3.79 -5.49 1.54
CA SER A 195 -5.19 -5.22 1.20
C SER A 195 -5.35 -5.32 -0.33
N LYS A 196 -6.24 -6.18 -0.79
CA LYS A 196 -6.64 -6.21 -2.20
C LYS A 196 -8.05 -5.62 -2.31
N ALA A 197 -8.21 -4.63 -3.19
CA ALA A 197 -9.43 -3.89 -3.54
C ALA A 197 -10.11 -3.04 -2.43
N ASP A 198 -10.17 -3.50 -1.18
CA ASP A 198 -10.95 -2.86 -0.10
C ASP A 198 -10.25 -1.70 0.63
N GLY A 199 -8.92 -1.62 0.53
CA GLY A 199 -8.10 -0.62 1.20
C GLY A 199 -7.78 -0.91 2.68
N PHE A 200 -8.25 -2.02 3.27
CA PHE A 200 -8.02 -2.37 4.67
C PHE A 200 -6.98 -3.49 4.84
N PRO A 201 -5.81 -3.23 5.48
CA PRO A 201 -4.80 -4.27 5.75
C PRO A 201 -5.22 -5.17 6.91
N ALA A 202 -4.58 -6.34 7.04
CA ALA A 202 -4.87 -7.30 8.12
C ALA A 202 -4.79 -6.66 9.52
N ILE A 203 -3.85 -5.73 9.76
CA ILE A 203 -3.71 -5.02 11.04
C ILE A 203 -4.98 -4.27 11.45
N PHE A 204 -5.79 -3.79 10.50
CA PHE A 204 -7.06 -3.14 10.82
C PHE A 204 -8.01 -4.13 11.48
N TYR A 205 -8.25 -5.27 10.84
CA TYR A 205 -9.13 -6.33 11.37
C TYR A 205 -8.57 -6.91 12.68
N GLN A 206 -7.26 -7.10 12.78
CA GLN A 206 -6.62 -7.59 14.01
C GLN A 206 -6.77 -6.61 15.19
N LYS A 207 -6.69 -5.30 14.94
CA LYS A 207 -6.75 -4.28 15.99
C LYS A 207 -8.18 -3.94 16.40
N PHE A 208 -9.09 -3.82 15.44
CA PHE A 208 -10.45 -3.35 15.68
C PHE A 208 -11.49 -4.48 15.67
N TRP A 209 -11.04 -5.73 15.86
CA TRP A 209 -11.89 -6.92 15.86
C TRP A 209 -13.06 -6.84 16.83
N TYR A 210 -12.88 -6.25 18.01
CA TYR A 210 -13.97 -6.09 18.99
C TYR A 210 -15.06 -5.11 18.55
N ILE A 211 -14.81 -4.29 17.51
CA ILE A 211 -15.79 -3.36 16.93
C ILE A 211 -16.54 -4.01 15.76
N ILE A 212 -15.79 -4.61 14.82
CA ILE A 212 -16.32 -5.08 13.54
C ILE A 212 -16.42 -6.60 13.41
N GLY A 213 -15.77 -7.34 14.31
CA GLY A 213 -15.48 -8.77 14.16
C GLY A 213 -16.74 -9.61 14.07
N LYS A 214 -17.78 -9.26 14.83
CA LYS A 214 -19.07 -9.96 14.74
C LYS A 214 -19.65 -9.88 13.32
N ASP A 215 -19.77 -8.68 12.77
CA ASP A 215 -20.30 -8.47 11.42
C ASP A 215 -19.41 -9.12 10.34
N VAL A 216 -18.08 -9.13 10.53
CA VAL A 216 -17.13 -9.82 9.64
C VAL A 216 -17.35 -11.33 9.69
N CYS A 217 -17.52 -11.90 10.87
CA CYS A 217 -17.77 -13.34 11.05
C CYS A 217 -19.10 -13.76 10.44
N ASP A 218 -20.18 -13.03 10.74
CA ASP A 218 -21.50 -13.29 10.17
C ASP A 218 -21.43 -13.27 8.62
N PHE A 219 -20.79 -12.23 8.06
CA PHE A 219 -20.61 -12.10 6.60
C PHE A 219 -19.76 -13.23 6.00
N CYS A 220 -18.64 -13.60 6.63
CA CYS A 220 -17.78 -14.67 6.14
C CYS A 220 -18.47 -16.04 6.22
N LEU A 221 -19.19 -16.32 7.30
CA LEU A 221 -19.90 -17.59 7.47
C LEU A 221 -21.05 -17.72 6.46
N ASP A 222 -21.76 -16.63 6.18
CA ASP A 222 -22.79 -16.62 5.14
C ASP A 222 -22.20 -16.98 3.77
N ILE A 223 -21.05 -16.39 3.40
CA ILE A 223 -20.39 -16.71 2.13
C ILE A 223 -19.87 -18.15 2.11
N LEU A 224 -19.16 -18.56 3.16
CA LEU A 224 -18.44 -19.84 3.20
C LEU A 224 -19.37 -21.05 3.33
N ASN A 225 -20.49 -20.91 4.06
CA ASN A 225 -21.41 -22.01 4.31
C ASN A 225 -22.65 -22.00 3.41
N ASN A 226 -23.14 -20.81 3.02
CA ASN A 226 -24.39 -20.68 2.25
C ASN A 226 -24.15 -20.34 0.76
N GLY A 227 -22.88 -20.17 0.36
CA GLY A 227 -22.50 -19.99 -1.06
C GLY A 227 -22.92 -18.66 -1.67
N TYR A 228 -23.20 -17.63 -0.86
CA TYR A 228 -23.50 -16.30 -1.37
C TYR A 228 -22.29 -15.71 -2.13
N SER A 229 -22.53 -15.15 -3.32
CA SER A 229 -21.49 -14.47 -4.08
C SER A 229 -21.18 -13.11 -3.45
N LEU A 230 -19.90 -12.71 -3.47
CA LEU A 230 -19.45 -11.35 -3.13
C LEU A 230 -20.11 -10.25 -3.97
N LYS A 231 -20.81 -10.61 -5.06
CA LYS A 231 -21.56 -9.68 -5.93
C LYS A 231 -23.04 -9.60 -5.60
N ASP A 232 -23.57 -10.54 -4.80
CA ASP A 232 -24.99 -10.66 -4.50
C ASP A 232 -25.36 -10.00 -3.15
N ILE A 233 -24.42 -9.27 -2.51
CA ILE A 233 -24.56 -8.58 -1.19
C ILE A 233 -24.03 -7.14 -1.23
#